data_AF-A0A2E1PFJ8-F1
#
_entry.id   AF-A0A2E1PFJ8-F1
#
_cell.length_a   1.000
_cell.length_b   1.000
_cell.length_c   1.000
_cell.angle_alpha   90.00
_cell.angle_beta   90.00
_cell.angle_gamma   90.00
#
_symmetry.space_group_name_H-M   'P 1'
#
loop_
_entity.id
_entity.type
_entity.pdbx_description
1 polymer ?
#
loop_
_entity_poly.entity_id
_entity_poly.type
_entity_poly.pdbx_seq_one_letter_code
_entity_poly.pdbx_strand_id
1 'polypeptide(L)'
;MKPIKKHIEEVSNNGIKILLKKFFNLFKECLNFYKKFIFLIKLGLIFAFYEKRNDKIPVKKKILLGCIVWGESYIRKLTEVSFPSYFSKNNIPKLIKEGYEIELIIITEPNDNYKQIFLDILENLLIKNKLSLKDLKIEFIFKEQMNYDNLSSYMICHFEESIKRDSIWFWLCPDILITDGSVTNLVSMIDSNDCCVGTPVFRVKRSEFLREFKNKDNTKENILMLSFKHFFSDIVNSFKTKQSNINNNVSWTTGISIEKSNIGYLATNTLPAVWCAKIIKSDIQYYKKYRANIHDHLWPSKLLIERRLRVVSSSDLCFAVELTEENSIKYPKLNRLGYWHKLRDYPLRYNFENRRNIHSVVMGSFNYHINYDKN
;
A
#
# COMPACT_ATOMS: atom_id res chain seq x y z
N MET A 1 7.39 -34.45 48.05
CA MET A 1 8.55 -35.39 47.97
C MET A 1 8.27 -36.58 48.87
N LYS A 2 8.56 -37.82 48.44
CA LYS A 2 8.54 -38.98 49.36
C LYS A 2 9.66 -38.82 50.39
N PRO A 3 9.49 -39.31 51.64
CA PRO A 3 10.57 -39.32 52.62
C PRO A 3 11.75 -40.17 52.13
N ILE A 4 12.99 -39.73 52.38
CA ILE A 4 14.23 -40.43 51.98
C ILE A 4 14.22 -41.92 52.36
N LYS A 5 13.67 -42.27 53.54
CA LYS A 5 13.52 -43.66 53.99
C LYS A 5 12.77 -44.55 52.98
N LYS A 6 11.69 -44.05 52.38
CA LYS A 6 10.86 -44.80 51.42
C LYS A 6 11.59 -45.01 50.09
N HIS A 7 12.54 -44.14 49.73
CA HIS A 7 13.39 -44.33 48.56
C HIS A 7 14.52 -45.32 48.81
N ILE A 8 15.06 -45.35 50.03
CA ILE A 8 16.07 -46.35 50.44
C ILE A 8 15.46 -47.76 50.41
N GLU A 9 14.24 -47.94 50.93
CA GLU A 9 13.51 -49.22 50.86
C GLU A 9 13.19 -49.65 49.42
N GLU A 10 12.74 -48.72 48.56
CA GLU A 10 12.47 -49.03 47.13
C GLU A 10 13.74 -49.46 46.37
N VAL A 11 14.91 -48.93 46.73
CA VAL A 11 16.21 -49.28 46.12
C VAL A 11 16.73 -50.61 46.67
N SER A 12 16.54 -50.86 47.97
CA SER A 12 16.84 -52.14 48.61
C SER A 12 16.04 -53.30 48.00
N ASN A 13 14.74 -53.11 47.75
CA ASN A 13 13.86 -54.18 47.28
C ASN A 13 13.95 -54.47 45.78
N ASN A 14 14.34 -53.49 44.96
CA ASN A 14 14.31 -53.63 43.50
C ASN A 14 15.69 -53.49 42.83
N GLY A 15 16.75 -53.36 43.63
CA GLY A 15 18.12 -53.31 43.17
C GLY A 15 18.53 -52.03 42.44
N ILE A 16 19.81 -51.99 42.05
CA ILE A 16 20.50 -50.80 41.51
C ILE A 16 19.87 -50.26 40.21
N LYS A 17 19.15 -51.09 39.46
CA LYS A 17 18.46 -50.71 38.21
C LYS A 17 17.39 -49.63 38.43
N ILE A 18 16.64 -49.66 39.54
CA ILE A 18 15.63 -48.65 39.84
C ILE A 18 16.28 -47.31 40.24
N LEU A 19 17.40 -47.36 40.96
CA LEU A 19 18.18 -46.18 41.31
C LEU A 19 18.68 -45.47 40.04
N LEU A 20 19.28 -46.23 39.11
CA LEU A 20 19.75 -45.70 37.83
C LEU A 20 18.62 -45.10 37.00
N LYS A 21 17.44 -45.75 36.93
CA LYS A 21 16.27 -45.21 36.22
C LYS A 21 15.77 -43.89 36.83
N LYS A 22 15.73 -43.79 38.16
CA LYS A 22 15.36 -42.55 38.85
C LYS A 22 16.39 -41.45 38.62
N PHE A 23 17.68 -41.77 38.68
CA PHE A 23 18.76 -40.83 38.41
C PHE A 23 18.71 -40.32 36.96
N PHE A 24 18.51 -41.21 35.98
CA PHE A 24 18.35 -40.83 34.57
C PHE A 24 17.12 -39.95 34.34
N ASN A 25 15.98 -40.24 35.00
CA ASN A 25 14.80 -39.39 34.91
C ASN A 25 15.03 -38.00 35.53
N LEU A 26 15.67 -37.94 36.70
CA LEU A 26 16.04 -36.67 37.34
C LEU A 26 17.00 -35.87 36.46
N PHE A 27 18.01 -36.54 35.87
CA PHE A 27 18.94 -35.93 34.93
C PHE A 27 18.22 -35.41 33.67
N LYS A 28 17.25 -36.14 33.13
CA LYS A 28 16.45 -35.73 31.98
C LYS A 28 15.55 -34.53 32.31
N GLU A 29 14.96 -34.49 33.51
CA GLU A 29 14.18 -33.35 34.00
C GLU A 29 15.06 -32.10 34.19
N CYS A 30 16.23 -32.24 34.80
CA CYS A 30 17.23 -31.18 34.91
C CYS A 30 17.70 -30.69 33.53
N LEU A 31 17.94 -31.60 32.58
CA LEU A 31 18.32 -31.26 31.21
C LEU A 31 17.18 -30.50 30.49
N ASN A 32 15.93 -30.90 30.69
CA ASN A 32 14.76 -30.22 30.15
C ASN A 32 14.57 -28.82 30.78
N PHE A 33 14.80 -28.70 32.09
CA PHE A 33 14.79 -27.41 32.77
C PHE A 33 15.89 -26.49 32.22
N TYR A 34 17.11 -27.01 32.06
CA TYR A 34 18.24 -26.27 31.48
C TYR A 34 17.96 -25.83 30.03
N LYS A 35 17.37 -26.70 29.21
CA LYS A 35 16.93 -26.34 27.84
C LYS A 35 15.88 -25.22 27.84
N LYS A 36 14.88 -25.29 28.73
CA LYS A 36 13.86 -24.24 28.89
C LYS A 36 14.49 -22.93 29.38
N PHE A 37 15.42 -22.99 30.31
CA PHE A 37 16.15 -21.83 30.83
C PHE A 37 17.00 -21.16 29.74
N ILE A 38 17.78 -21.94 28.97
CA ILE A 38 18.52 -21.42 27.81
C ILE A 38 17.58 -20.80 26.78
N PHE A 39 16.43 -21.43 26.51
CA PHE A 39 15.45 -20.89 25.58
C PHE A 39 14.91 -19.53 26.06
N LEU A 40 14.59 -19.39 27.35
CA LEU A 40 14.16 -18.13 27.94
C LEU A 40 15.27 -17.06 27.89
N ILE A 41 16.53 -17.42 28.15
CA ILE A 41 17.67 -16.50 27.97
C ILE A 41 17.78 -16.06 26.51
N LYS A 42 17.67 -16.99 25.55
CA LYS A 42 17.70 -16.65 24.11
C LYS A 42 16.55 -15.71 23.74
N LEU A 43 15.35 -15.95 24.26
CA LEU A 43 14.18 -15.08 24.06
C LEU A 43 14.42 -13.69 24.65
N GLY A 44 14.93 -13.61 25.89
CA GLY A 44 15.27 -12.36 26.55
C GLY A 44 16.37 -11.59 25.80
N LEU A 45 17.39 -12.27 25.30
CA LEU A 45 18.42 -11.66 24.46
C LEU A 45 17.85 -11.17 23.13
N ILE A 46 17.03 -11.97 22.43
CA ILE A 46 16.35 -11.55 21.19
C ILE A 46 15.48 -10.32 21.45
N PHE A 47 14.72 -10.31 22.54
CA PHE A 47 13.88 -9.18 22.92
C PHE A 47 14.70 -7.94 23.25
N ALA A 48 15.77 -8.07 24.04
CA ALA A 48 16.68 -6.96 24.35
C ALA A 48 17.40 -6.42 23.11
N PHE A 49 17.81 -7.29 22.18
CA PHE A 49 18.36 -6.87 20.88
C PHE A 49 17.31 -6.17 20.00
N TYR A 50 16.04 -6.57 20.10
CA TYR A 50 14.92 -5.97 19.38
C TYR A 50 14.56 -4.59 19.95
N GLU A 51 14.43 -4.45 21.28
CA GLU A 51 14.23 -3.16 21.94
C GLU A 51 15.39 -2.21 21.69
N LYS A 52 16.64 -2.68 21.81
CA LYS A 52 17.81 -1.85 21.54
C LYS A 52 17.96 -1.45 20.06
N ARG A 53 17.30 -2.17 19.13
CA ARG A 53 17.16 -1.76 17.72
C ARG A 53 16.02 -0.77 17.50
N ASN A 54 14.94 -0.88 18.28
CA ASN A 54 13.80 0.03 18.23
C ASN A 54 14.09 1.36 18.94
N ASP A 55 15.00 1.35 19.92
CA ASP A 55 15.54 2.56 20.51
C ASP A 55 16.46 3.27 19.50
N LYS A 56 15.85 4.25 18.82
CA LYS A 56 16.55 5.39 18.21
C LYS A 56 17.32 5.11 16.92
N ILE A 57 16.79 4.33 15.99
CA ILE A 57 17.01 4.75 14.59
C ILE A 57 16.05 5.92 14.40
N PRO A 58 16.51 7.19 14.35
CA PRO A 58 15.62 8.29 14.01
C PRO A 58 14.98 7.93 12.67
N VAL A 59 13.68 7.68 12.68
CA VAL A 59 12.92 7.44 11.46
C VAL A 59 13.25 8.60 10.55
N LYS A 60 13.89 8.30 9.41
CA LYS A 60 14.35 9.34 8.49
C LYS A 60 13.13 10.13 8.07
N LYS A 61 13.08 11.37 8.53
CA LYS A 61 11.96 12.29 8.34
C LYS A 61 11.97 12.88 6.94
N LYS A 62 12.29 12.12 5.89
CA LYS A 62 12.33 12.62 4.52
C LYS A 62 11.34 11.89 3.64
N ILE A 63 10.49 12.65 2.97
CA ILE A 63 9.48 12.13 2.05
C ILE A 63 9.71 12.73 0.67
N LEU A 64 9.79 11.87 -0.33
CA LEU A 64 9.85 12.23 -1.74
C LEU A 64 8.48 11.98 -2.36
N LEU A 65 7.76 13.06 -2.64
CA LEU A 65 6.53 13.01 -3.43
C LEU A 65 6.92 12.99 -4.90
N GLY A 66 6.60 11.90 -5.61
CA GLY A 66 6.84 11.76 -7.03
C GLY A 66 5.57 11.96 -7.83
N CYS A 67 5.58 12.89 -8.78
CA CYS A 67 4.46 13.14 -9.68
C CYS A 67 4.92 13.14 -11.13
N ILE A 68 4.25 12.37 -11.98
CA ILE A 68 4.48 12.36 -13.43
C ILE A 68 3.20 12.87 -14.08
N VAL A 69 3.27 14.01 -14.76
CA VAL A 69 2.09 14.70 -15.29
C VAL A 69 2.44 15.43 -16.58
N TRP A 70 1.57 15.37 -17.59
CA TRP A 70 1.76 16.07 -18.86
C TRP A 70 0.42 16.31 -19.55
N GLY A 71 0.36 17.30 -20.43
CA GLY A 71 -0.86 17.72 -21.10
C GLY A 71 -1.85 18.46 -20.18
N GLU A 72 -2.51 19.46 -20.74
CA GLU A 72 -3.39 20.39 -20.01
C GLU A 72 -4.46 19.68 -19.17
N SER A 73 -5.09 18.62 -19.71
CA SER A 73 -6.13 17.87 -18.99
C SER A 73 -5.59 17.30 -17.68
N TYR A 74 -4.49 16.55 -17.70
CA TYR A 74 -3.92 15.94 -16.49
C TYR A 74 -3.36 16.97 -15.53
N ILE A 75 -2.80 18.07 -16.03
CA ILE A 75 -2.34 19.18 -15.19
C ILE A 75 -3.52 19.75 -14.41
N ARG A 76 -4.66 20.02 -15.07
CA ARG A 76 -5.90 20.44 -14.39
C ARG A 76 -6.38 19.40 -13.39
N LYS A 77 -6.31 18.10 -13.70
CA LYS A 77 -6.68 17.05 -12.71
C LYS A 77 -5.79 17.15 -11.46
N LEU A 78 -4.47 17.22 -11.65
CA LEU A 78 -3.51 17.30 -10.56
C LEU A 78 -3.78 18.52 -9.67
N THR A 79 -4.01 19.69 -10.29
CA THR A 79 -4.12 20.95 -9.56
C THR A 79 -5.49 21.22 -8.96
N GLU A 80 -6.57 20.77 -9.61
CA GLU A 80 -7.94 20.99 -9.12
C GLU A 80 -8.42 19.89 -8.18
N VAL A 81 -7.82 18.69 -8.22
CA VAL A 81 -8.28 17.51 -7.46
C VAL A 81 -7.19 17.02 -6.53
N SER A 82 -6.11 16.48 -7.09
CA SER A 82 -5.13 15.74 -6.32
C SER A 82 -4.41 16.62 -5.31
N PHE A 83 -3.79 17.72 -5.75
CA PHE A 83 -3.08 18.65 -4.88
C PHE A 83 -3.96 19.14 -3.72
N PRO A 84 -5.18 19.66 -3.93
CA PRO A 84 -6.07 20.00 -2.82
C PRO A 84 -6.29 18.87 -1.81
N SER A 85 -6.39 17.62 -2.27
CA SER A 85 -6.58 16.46 -1.39
C SER A 85 -5.31 16.05 -0.63
N TYR A 86 -4.14 16.05 -1.29
CA TYR A 86 -2.86 15.73 -0.66
C TYR A 86 -2.36 16.84 0.29
N PHE A 87 -2.73 18.09 0.03
CA PHE A 87 -2.38 19.25 0.85
C PHE A 87 -3.53 19.70 1.77
N SER A 88 -4.46 18.80 2.10
CA SER A 88 -5.41 19.00 3.18
C SER A 88 -4.72 19.01 4.54
N LYS A 89 -5.37 19.60 5.56
CA LYS A 89 -4.76 19.95 6.85
C LYS A 89 -4.02 18.81 7.54
N ASN A 90 -4.57 17.59 7.51
CA ASN A 90 -4.02 16.43 8.21
C ASN A 90 -3.17 15.52 7.32
N ASN A 91 -2.85 15.94 6.08
CA ASN A 91 -1.96 15.21 5.15
C ASN A 91 -0.55 15.85 5.12
N ILE A 92 -0.04 16.26 3.95
CA ILE A 92 1.33 16.80 3.79
C ILE A 92 1.63 17.97 4.76
N PRO A 93 0.73 18.95 4.95
CA PRO A 93 0.93 20.03 5.92
C PRO A 93 1.17 19.56 7.37
N LYS A 94 0.50 18.48 7.81
CA LYS A 94 0.70 17.91 9.14
C LYS A 94 2.09 17.29 9.26
N LEU A 95 2.52 16.54 8.24
CA LEU A 95 3.86 15.95 8.21
C LEU A 95 4.96 17.02 8.27
N ILE A 96 4.84 18.11 7.52
CA ILE A 96 5.78 19.25 7.61
C ILE A 96 5.87 19.77 9.05
N LYS A 97 4.73 19.96 9.72
CA LYS A 97 4.66 20.45 11.11
C LYS A 97 5.23 19.46 12.13
N GLU A 98 5.19 18.15 11.84
CA GLU A 98 5.82 17.09 12.64
C GLU A 98 7.35 16.98 12.38
N GLY A 99 7.88 17.86 11.53
CA GLY A 99 9.29 17.99 11.21
C GLY A 99 9.77 17.07 10.09
N TYR A 100 8.87 16.64 9.21
CA TYR A 100 9.25 15.94 7.98
C TYR A 100 9.78 16.94 6.93
N GLU A 101 10.95 16.63 6.37
CA GLU A 101 11.45 17.21 5.13
C GLU A 101 10.68 16.63 3.95
N ILE A 102 9.86 17.45 3.30
CA ILE A 102 9.10 17.04 2.13
C ILE A 102 9.76 17.61 0.87
N GLU A 103 10.01 16.75 -0.10
CA GLU A 103 10.49 17.10 -1.42
C GLU A 103 9.50 16.61 -2.47
N LEU A 104 9.02 17.51 -3.32
CA LEU A 104 8.12 17.23 -4.43
C LEU A 104 8.89 17.30 -5.74
N ILE A 105 9.02 16.16 -6.42
CA ILE A 105 9.56 16.09 -7.78
C ILE A 105 8.39 15.96 -8.75
N ILE A 106 8.29 16.91 -9.69
CA ILE A 106 7.31 16.91 -10.77
C ILE A 106 8.05 16.66 -12.08
N ILE A 107 7.75 15.53 -12.74
CA ILE A 107 8.22 15.22 -14.10
C ILE A 107 7.14 15.65 -15.09
N THR A 108 7.46 16.61 -15.96
CA THR A 108 6.50 17.22 -16.90
C THR A 108 7.19 17.68 -18.21
N GLU A 109 6.40 18.11 -19.19
CA GLU A 109 6.89 18.76 -20.43
C GLU A 109 7.53 20.12 -20.13
N PRO A 110 8.53 20.57 -20.92
CA PRO A 110 9.20 21.87 -20.76
C PRO A 110 8.26 23.02 -21.12
N ASN A 111 7.47 23.46 -20.15
CA ASN A 111 6.53 24.57 -20.30
C ASN A 111 6.50 25.41 -19.02
N ASP A 112 7.02 26.64 -19.12
CA ASP A 112 7.12 27.56 -17.98
C ASP A 112 5.75 27.96 -17.41
N ASN A 113 4.70 28.02 -18.24
CA ASN A 113 3.35 28.30 -17.75
C ASN A 113 2.87 27.18 -16.82
N TYR A 114 3.15 25.92 -17.14
CA TYR A 114 2.80 24.80 -16.26
C TYR A 114 3.53 24.89 -14.92
N LYS A 115 4.83 25.20 -14.96
CA LYS A 115 5.62 25.44 -13.74
C LYS A 115 4.99 26.52 -12.86
N GLN A 116 4.63 27.66 -13.43
CA GLN A 116 4.02 28.75 -12.68
C GLN A 116 2.67 28.34 -12.08
N ILE A 117 1.80 27.68 -12.86
CA ILE A 117 0.51 27.16 -12.39
C ILE A 117 0.69 26.24 -11.17
N PHE A 118 1.67 25.34 -11.20
CA PHE A 118 1.94 24.46 -10.07
C PHE A 118 2.39 25.23 -8.83
N LEU A 119 3.29 26.21 -8.99
CA LEU A 119 3.80 27.02 -7.89
C LEU A 119 2.69 27.85 -7.25
N ASP A 120 1.87 28.54 -8.04
CA ASP A 120 0.78 29.38 -7.55
C ASP A 120 -0.24 28.55 -6.74
N ILE A 121 -0.57 27.36 -7.22
CA ILE A 121 -1.56 26.50 -6.56
C ILE A 121 -0.99 25.89 -5.27
N LEU A 122 0.26 25.43 -5.30
CA LEU A 122 0.93 24.92 -4.10
C LEU A 122 1.11 26.01 -3.04
N GLU A 123 1.48 27.23 -3.43
CA GLU A 123 1.61 28.36 -2.52
C GLU A 123 0.28 28.66 -1.82
N ASN A 124 -0.81 28.77 -2.58
CA ASN A 124 -2.14 28.99 -2.02
C ASN A 124 -2.56 27.89 -1.04
N LEU A 125 -2.31 26.62 -1.37
CA LEU A 125 -2.60 25.47 -0.51
C LEU A 125 -1.76 25.48 0.77
N LEU A 126 -0.48 25.85 0.69
CA LEU A 126 0.41 25.96 1.84
C LEU A 126 0.00 27.12 2.75
N ILE A 127 -0.31 28.29 2.19
CA ILE A 127 -0.77 29.48 2.93
C ILE A 127 -2.05 29.15 3.72
N LYS A 128 -3.03 28.47 3.09
CA LYS A 128 -4.25 28.01 3.77
C LYS A 128 -3.95 27.16 5.01
N ASN A 129 -2.81 26.47 5.01
CA ASN A 129 -2.36 25.62 6.10
C ASN A 129 -1.34 26.30 7.05
N LYS A 130 -1.12 27.61 6.93
CA LYS A 130 -0.12 28.38 7.68
C LYS A 130 1.31 27.89 7.43
N LEU A 131 1.61 27.53 6.18
CA LEU A 131 2.92 27.15 5.68
C LEU A 131 3.29 28.04 4.50
N SER A 132 4.53 27.94 4.04
CA SER A 132 5.07 28.68 2.90
C SER A 132 5.85 27.76 1.97
N LEU A 133 6.14 28.22 0.75
CA LEU A 133 6.89 27.42 -0.23
C LEU A 133 8.27 26.99 0.27
N LYS A 134 8.90 27.73 1.20
CA LYS A 134 10.20 27.33 1.78
C LYS A 134 10.13 26.05 2.61
N ASP A 135 8.93 25.67 3.06
CA ASP A 135 8.70 24.48 3.87
C ASP A 135 8.54 23.20 3.01
N LEU A 136 8.54 23.36 1.68
CA LEU A 136 8.42 22.30 0.69
C LEU A 136 9.49 22.47 -0.39
N LYS A 137 10.44 21.54 -0.48
CA LYS A 137 11.38 21.56 -1.61
C LYS A 137 10.66 21.11 -2.88
N ILE A 138 10.68 21.90 -3.94
CA ILE A 138 10.05 21.56 -5.22
C ILE A 138 11.12 21.48 -6.29
N GLU A 139 11.12 20.40 -7.07
CA GLU A 139 12.02 20.18 -8.19
C GLU A 139 11.19 19.80 -9.43
N PHE A 140 11.53 20.42 -10.57
CA PHE A 140 10.93 20.13 -11.86
C PHE A 140 11.94 19.41 -12.74
N ILE A 141 11.55 18.25 -13.27
CA ILE A 141 12.33 17.51 -14.25
C ILE A 141 11.58 17.60 -15.58
N PHE A 142 12.13 18.35 -16.51
CA PHE A 142 11.53 18.52 -17.83
C PHE A 142 11.95 17.39 -18.78
N LYS A 143 10.97 16.86 -19.51
CA LYS A 143 11.16 15.83 -20.55
C LYS A 143 10.51 16.29 -21.83
N GLU A 144 11.31 16.38 -22.90
CA GLU A 144 10.85 16.86 -24.21
C GLU A 144 9.74 15.99 -24.81
N GLN A 145 9.83 14.68 -24.63
CA GLN A 145 8.83 13.73 -25.08
C GLN A 145 8.30 12.93 -23.90
N MET A 146 7.06 13.21 -23.54
CA MET A 146 6.28 12.43 -22.57
C MET A 146 5.40 11.45 -23.33
N ASN A 147 5.52 10.16 -23.02
CA ASN A 147 4.60 9.16 -23.53
C ASN A 147 4.42 8.01 -22.55
N TYR A 148 3.33 7.27 -22.75
CA TYR A 148 2.93 6.16 -21.88
C TYR A 148 3.94 5.00 -21.86
N ASP A 149 4.59 4.71 -22.99
CA ASP A 149 5.58 3.64 -23.08
C ASP A 149 6.82 3.92 -22.22
N ASN A 150 7.12 5.20 -21.97
CA ASN A 150 8.25 5.67 -21.16
C ASN A 150 7.93 5.85 -19.67
N LEU A 151 6.68 5.62 -19.22
CA LEU A 151 6.27 5.88 -17.84
C LEU A 151 7.17 5.16 -16.81
N SER A 152 7.62 3.94 -17.12
CA SER A 152 8.54 3.16 -16.28
C SER A 152 9.89 3.84 -16.08
N SER A 153 10.41 4.51 -17.11
CA SER A 153 11.67 5.25 -17.02
C SER A 153 11.55 6.46 -16.09
N TYR A 154 10.41 7.15 -16.13
CA TYR A 154 10.13 8.26 -15.21
C TYR A 154 9.93 7.77 -13.77
N MET A 155 9.28 6.62 -13.59
CA MET A 155 9.20 5.96 -12.27
C MET A 155 10.58 5.60 -11.72
N ILE A 156 11.44 4.99 -12.55
CA ILE A 156 12.81 4.64 -12.17
C ILE A 156 13.56 5.88 -11.70
N CYS A 157 13.37 7.02 -12.37
CA CYS A 157 13.97 8.28 -11.95
C CYS A 157 13.55 8.67 -10.51
N HIS A 158 12.26 8.62 -10.17
CA HIS A 158 11.82 8.85 -8.79
C HIS A 158 12.38 7.84 -7.79
N PHE A 159 12.48 6.56 -8.20
CA PHE A 159 12.99 5.48 -7.36
C PHE A 159 14.48 5.66 -7.03
N GLU A 160 15.28 6.02 -8.04
CA GLU A 160 16.70 6.34 -7.88
C GLU A 160 16.89 7.54 -6.95
N GLU A 161 16.10 8.60 -7.15
CA GLU A 161 16.16 9.80 -6.31
C GLU A 161 15.70 9.52 -4.86
N SER A 162 14.74 8.62 -4.65
CA SER A 162 14.30 8.17 -3.32
C SER A 162 15.38 7.38 -2.59
N ILE A 163 16.02 6.41 -3.28
CA ILE A 163 17.15 5.64 -2.72
C ILE A 163 18.30 6.58 -2.36
N LYS A 164 18.65 7.51 -3.26
CA LYS A 164 19.74 8.48 -3.05
C LYS A 164 19.52 9.35 -1.81
N ARG A 165 18.28 9.76 -1.56
CA ARG A 165 17.87 10.57 -0.39
C ARG A 165 17.58 9.75 0.85
N ASP A 166 17.57 8.42 0.71
CA ASP A 166 17.03 7.50 1.69
C ASP A 166 15.67 7.93 2.25
N SER A 167 14.76 8.33 1.36
CA SER A 167 13.44 8.86 1.70
C SER A 167 12.36 7.77 1.71
N ILE A 168 11.20 8.11 2.28
CA ILE A 168 9.93 7.44 1.94
C ILE A 168 9.49 8.02 0.60
N TRP A 169 9.18 7.18 -0.38
CA TRP A 169 8.61 7.62 -1.63
C TRP A 169 7.08 7.54 -1.57
N PHE A 170 6.41 8.55 -2.12
CA PHE A 170 4.96 8.61 -2.22
C PHE A 170 4.56 8.99 -3.65
N TRP A 171 3.72 8.18 -4.28
CA TRP A 171 3.21 8.46 -5.63
C TRP A 171 2.05 9.45 -5.57
N LEU A 172 2.14 10.56 -6.30
CA LEU A 172 1.04 11.48 -6.55
C LEU A 172 0.46 11.23 -7.95
N CYS A 173 -0.78 10.75 -8.00
CA CYS A 173 -1.51 10.60 -9.26
C CYS A 173 -2.40 11.83 -9.52
N PRO A 174 -2.41 12.40 -10.74
CA PRO A 174 -3.24 13.55 -11.09
C PRO A 174 -4.76 13.37 -10.95
N ASP A 175 -5.26 12.15 -10.96
CA ASP A 175 -6.69 11.82 -11.00
C ASP A 175 -7.18 11.09 -9.74
N ILE A 176 -6.36 11.08 -8.69
CA ILE A 176 -6.70 10.48 -7.41
C ILE A 176 -7.06 11.54 -6.38
N LEU A 177 -8.17 11.32 -5.70
CA LEU A 177 -8.57 12.08 -4.53
C LEU A 177 -8.44 11.19 -3.29
N ILE A 178 -7.71 11.66 -2.28
CA ILE A 178 -7.47 10.93 -1.04
C ILE A 178 -8.08 11.66 0.17
N THR A 179 -8.66 10.93 1.12
CA THR A 179 -9.24 11.54 2.32
C THR A 179 -8.20 12.25 3.18
N ASP A 180 -8.59 13.31 3.88
CA ASP A 180 -7.73 14.01 4.84
C ASP A 180 -7.24 13.08 5.96
N GLY A 181 -5.94 13.13 6.27
CA GLY A 181 -5.28 12.24 7.25
C GLY A 181 -4.64 10.98 6.65
N SER A 182 -5.07 10.55 5.47
CA SER A 182 -4.61 9.30 4.85
C SER A 182 -3.11 9.29 4.56
N VAL A 183 -2.55 10.38 4.07
CA VAL A 183 -1.13 10.45 3.71
C VAL A 183 -0.27 10.26 4.96
N THR A 184 -0.63 10.96 6.05
CA THR A 184 0.05 10.80 7.34
C THR A 184 -0.08 9.38 7.87
N ASN A 185 -1.26 8.78 7.78
CA ASN A 185 -1.47 7.39 8.20
C ASN A 185 -0.59 6.42 7.39
N LEU A 186 -0.58 6.54 6.06
CA LEU A 186 0.24 5.71 5.17
C LEU A 186 1.74 5.84 5.48
N VAL A 187 2.22 7.07 5.70
CA VAL A 187 3.61 7.35 6.07
C VAL A 187 3.96 6.74 7.43
N SER A 188 3.05 6.84 8.42
CA SER A 188 3.29 6.29 9.76
C SER A 188 3.37 4.75 9.78
N MET A 189 2.78 4.08 8.79
CA MET A 189 2.88 2.63 8.64
C MET A 189 4.24 2.16 8.09
N ILE A 190 5.09 3.08 7.61
CA ILE A 190 6.46 2.80 7.17
C ILE A 190 7.39 2.82 8.40
N ASP A 191 7.52 1.68 9.07
CA ASP A 191 8.11 1.62 10.42
C ASP A 191 9.61 1.28 10.47
N SER A 192 10.19 0.61 9.47
CA SER A 192 11.66 0.41 9.29
C SER A 192 12.02 -0.70 8.30
N ASN A 193 11.11 -1.64 7.99
CA ASN A 193 11.43 -2.86 7.22
C ASN A 193 11.39 -2.69 5.69
N ASP A 194 11.84 -1.56 5.17
CA ASP A 194 11.75 -1.24 3.73
C ASP A 194 10.36 -1.51 3.13
N CYS A 195 9.31 -1.31 3.93
CA CYS A 195 7.96 -1.73 3.56
C CYS A 195 7.29 -0.79 2.56
N CYS A 196 6.25 -1.31 1.93
CA CYS A 196 5.40 -0.66 0.94
C CYS A 196 3.95 -0.81 1.39
N VAL A 197 3.20 0.27 1.35
CA VAL A 197 1.81 0.30 1.80
C VAL A 197 0.91 0.46 0.58
N GLY A 198 0.06 -0.55 0.37
CA GLY A 198 -1.00 -0.53 -0.61
C GLY A 198 -2.36 -0.24 0.01
N THR A 199 -3.24 0.37 -0.77
CA THR A 199 -4.66 0.55 -0.41
C THR A 199 -5.56 0.31 -1.62
N PRO A 200 -6.80 -0.13 -1.42
CA PRO A 200 -7.83 -0.03 -2.45
C PRO A 200 -7.98 1.40 -2.97
N VAL A 201 -8.30 1.48 -4.25
CA VAL A 201 -8.64 2.73 -4.93
C VAL A 201 -9.95 2.47 -5.67
N PHE A 202 -10.98 3.24 -5.34
CA PHE A 202 -12.30 3.02 -5.90
C PHE A 202 -12.55 3.98 -7.07
N ARG A 203 -13.02 3.46 -8.20
CA ARG A 203 -13.36 4.31 -9.36
C ARG A 203 -14.72 4.95 -9.20
N VAL A 204 -14.79 6.24 -9.45
CA VAL A 204 -16.03 7.03 -9.44
C VAL A 204 -16.15 7.84 -10.73
N LYS A 205 -17.39 8.09 -11.17
CA LYS A 205 -17.67 8.90 -12.35
C LYS A 205 -17.23 10.35 -12.13
N ARG A 206 -16.21 10.79 -12.88
CA ARG A 206 -15.53 12.07 -12.66
C ARG A 206 -16.48 13.27 -12.65
N SER A 207 -17.29 13.42 -13.70
CA SER A 207 -18.07 14.65 -13.93
C SER A 207 -19.17 14.79 -12.88
N GLU A 208 -19.87 13.70 -12.58
CA GLU A 208 -20.91 13.67 -11.56
C GLU A 208 -20.32 13.91 -10.15
N PHE A 209 -19.23 13.23 -9.82
CA PHE A 209 -18.57 13.34 -8.52
C PHE A 209 -18.05 14.77 -8.27
N LEU A 210 -17.28 15.34 -9.20
CA LEU A 210 -16.70 16.67 -9.04
C LEU A 210 -17.75 17.78 -8.94
N ARG A 211 -18.86 17.65 -9.67
CA ARG A 211 -19.97 18.62 -9.60
C ARG A 211 -20.53 18.73 -8.19
N GLU A 212 -20.68 17.61 -7.48
CA GLU A 212 -21.20 17.60 -6.11
C GLU A 212 -20.11 17.84 -5.05
N PHE A 213 -18.85 17.52 -5.36
CA PHE A 213 -17.73 17.72 -4.46
C PHE A 213 -17.22 19.17 -4.40
N LYS A 214 -17.42 19.98 -5.45
CA LYS A 214 -16.85 21.34 -5.58
C LYS A 214 -17.03 22.25 -4.35
N ASN A 215 -18.12 22.09 -3.60
CA ASN A 215 -18.46 22.91 -2.43
C ASN A 215 -18.38 22.13 -1.11
N LYS A 216 -17.65 21.01 -1.08
CA LYS A 216 -17.49 20.15 0.09
C LYS A 216 -16.04 20.12 0.54
N ASP A 217 -15.87 19.96 1.84
CA ASP A 217 -14.56 19.71 2.42
C ASP A 217 -14.09 18.29 2.10
N ASN A 218 -12.77 18.11 2.04
CA ASN A 218 -12.06 16.84 1.80
C ASN A 218 -12.12 15.88 3.01
N THR A 219 -13.31 15.68 3.58
CA THR A 219 -13.53 14.77 4.70
C THR A 219 -13.84 13.36 4.21
N LYS A 220 -13.51 12.38 5.04
CA LYS A 220 -13.80 10.96 4.78
C LYS A 220 -15.29 10.74 4.50
N GLU A 221 -16.17 11.35 5.29
CA GLU A 221 -17.62 11.21 5.20
C GLU A 221 -18.15 11.73 3.86
N ASN A 222 -17.71 12.92 3.42
CA ASN A 222 -18.12 13.52 2.15
C ASN A 222 -17.67 12.66 0.97
N ILE A 223 -16.41 12.19 1.00
CA ILE A 223 -15.84 11.39 -0.08
C ILE A 223 -16.56 10.05 -0.15
N LEU A 224 -16.66 9.31 0.97
CA LEU A 224 -17.36 8.03 1.03
C LEU A 224 -18.80 8.14 0.50
N MET A 225 -19.58 9.10 1.01
CA MET A 225 -20.97 9.30 0.60
C MET A 225 -21.08 9.52 -0.92
N LEU A 226 -20.26 10.42 -1.47
CA LEU A 226 -20.27 10.69 -2.91
C LEU A 226 -19.76 9.51 -3.73
N SER A 227 -18.78 8.76 -3.21
CA SER A 227 -18.30 7.55 -3.86
C SER A 227 -19.40 6.52 -4.00
N PHE A 228 -20.15 6.23 -2.92
CA PHE A 228 -21.29 5.31 -2.99
C PHE A 228 -22.37 5.77 -3.98
N LYS A 229 -22.56 7.08 -4.13
CA LYS A 229 -23.53 7.65 -5.08
C LYS A 229 -23.06 7.56 -6.54
N HIS A 230 -21.76 7.69 -6.78
CA HIS A 230 -21.17 7.83 -8.12
C HIS A 230 -20.20 6.72 -8.50
N PHE A 231 -20.19 5.60 -7.77
CA PHE A 231 -19.47 4.41 -8.18
C PHE A 231 -19.89 3.99 -9.59
N PHE A 232 -18.95 3.44 -10.34
CA PHE A 232 -19.27 2.84 -11.63
C PHE A 232 -20.22 1.66 -11.47
N SER A 233 -21.01 1.42 -12.52
CA SER A 233 -22.02 0.36 -12.57
C SER A 233 -21.46 -1.00 -12.17
N ASP A 234 -20.19 -1.28 -12.45
CA ASP A 234 -19.62 -2.61 -12.18
C ASP A 234 -19.32 -2.82 -10.71
N ILE A 235 -18.86 -1.77 -10.02
CA ILE A 235 -18.76 -1.77 -8.56
C ILE A 235 -20.18 -1.91 -7.99
N VAL A 236 -21.16 -1.16 -8.52
CA VAL A 236 -22.58 -1.27 -8.11
C VAL A 236 -23.15 -2.67 -8.35
N ASN A 237 -22.78 -3.33 -9.43
CA ASN A 237 -23.23 -4.68 -9.79
C ASN A 237 -22.61 -5.74 -8.87
N SER A 238 -21.40 -5.52 -8.36
CA SER A 238 -20.78 -6.39 -7.35
C SER A 238 -21.61 -6.48 -6.06
N PHE A 239 -22.36 -5.43 -5.69
CA PHE A 239 -23.26 -5.47 -4.53
C PHE A 239 -24.48 -6.39 -4.73
N LYS A 240 -24.88 -6.65 -5.99
CA LYS A 240 -26.15 -7.34 -6.32
C LYS A 240 -25.98 -8.85 -6.48
N THR A 241 -24.78 -9.34 -6.77
CA THR A 241 -24.50 -10.77 -6.98
C THR A 241 -24.29 -11.49 -5.65
N LYS A 242 -25.32 -11.53 -4.79
CA LYS A 242 -25.22 -12.14 -3.46
C LYS A 242 -25.31 -13.67 -3.41
N GLN A 243 -25.55 -14.40 -4.51
CA GLN A 243 -25.61 -15.88 -4.39
C GLN A 243 -25.53 -16.73 -5.67
N SER A 244 -25.83 -16.24 -6.88
CA SER A 244 -26.05 -17.15 -8.02
C SER A 244 -24.87 -17.40 -8.95
N ASN A 245 -23.74 -16.68 -8.81
CA ASN A 245 -22.62 -16.79 -9.76
C ASN A 245 -21.25 -16.69 -9.09
N ILE A 246 -21.01 -17.47 -8.03
CA ILE A 246 -19.66 -17.67 -7.46
C ILE A 246 -18.64 -18.12 -8.54
N ASN A 247 -19.12 -18.73 -9.62
CA ASN A 247 -18.29 -19.16 -10.75
C ASN A 247 -17.85 -18.03 -11.71
N ASN A 248 -18.46 -16.83 -11.62
CA ASN A 248 -18.01 -15.70 -12.42
C ASN A 248 -17.10 -14.81 -11.57
N ASN A 249 -15.80 -14.90 -11.81
CA ASN A 249 -14.74 -14.06 -11.24
C ASN A 249 -14.91 -12.56 -11.60
N VAL A 250 -15.95 -11.89 -11.09
CA VAL A 250 -16.22 -10.46 -11.32
C VAL A 250 -15.12 -9.57 -10.72
N SER A 251 -14.37 -10.09 -9.75
CA SER A 251 -13.23 -9.43 -9.11
C SER A 251 -12.05 -9.17 -10.05
N TRP A 252 -11.98 -9.81 -11.22
CA TRP A 252 -10.90 -9.58 -12.19
C TRP A 252 -11.17 -8.43 -13.16
N THR A 253 -12.43 -8.18 -13.53
CA THR A 253 -12.79 -7.06 -14.41
C THR A 253 -12.87 -5.74 -13.65
N THR A 254 -13.26 -5.79 -12.37
CA THR A 254 -13.43 -4.60 -11.52
C THR A 254 -12.35 -4.41 -10.48
N GLY A 255 -11.61 -5.47 -10.13
CA GLY A 255 -10.63 -5.47 -9.03
C GLY A 255 -11.26 -5.50 -7.63
N ILE A 256 -12.56 -5.21 -7.49
CA ILE A 256 -13.23 -4.90 -6.22
C ILE A 256 -14.63 -5.52 -6.19
N SER A 257 -14.94 -6.25 -5.13
CA SER A 257 -16.30 -6.66 -4.76
C SER A 257 -16.70 -6.00 -3.46
N ILE A 258 -17.91 -5.45 -3.34
CA ILE A 258 -18.38 -4.83 -2.10
C ILE A 258 -19.67 -5.50 -1.63
N GLU A 259 -19.68 -5.94 -0.37
CA GLU A 259 -20.86 -6.49 0.29
C GLU A 259 -21.24 -5.69 1.53
N LYS A 260 -22.53 -5.65 1.85
CA LYS A 260 -23.01 -5.05 3.11
C LYS A 260 -22.84 -6.05 4.25
N SER A 261 -22.23 -5.63 5.35
CA SER A 261 -22.06 -6.37 6.60
C SER A 261 -22.92 -5.76 7.72
N ASN A 262 -22.87 -6.33 8.93
CA ASN A 262 -23.58 -5.80 10.10
C ASN A 262 -22.98 -4.48 10.64
N ILE A 263 -21.73 -4.17 10.28
CA ILE A 263 -20.95 -3.04 10.80
C ILE A 263 -20.55 -2.03 9.71
N GLY A 264 -21.15 -2.14 8.51
CA GLY A 264 -20.86 -1.27 7.37
C GLY A 264 -20.80 -2.04 6.07
N TYR A 265 -19.71 -1.85 5.32
CA TYR A 265 -19.47 -2.56 4.06
C TYR A 265 -18.10 -3.22 4.07
N LEU A 266 -18.01 -4.41 3.48
CA LEU A 266 -16.77 -5.14 3.27
C LEU A 266 -16.43 -5.09 1.78
N ALA A 267 -15.32 -4.46 1.43
CA ALA A 267 -14.76 -4.51 0.10
C ALA A 267 -13.65 -5.57 0.04
N THR A 268 -13.78 -6.52 -0.88
CA THR A 268 -12.76 -7.50 -1.20
C THR A 268 -12.04 -7.05 -2.47
N ASN A 269 -10.74 -6.76 -2.36
CA ASN A 269 -9.94 -6.21 -3.45
C ASN A 269 -8.77 -7.17 -3.79
N THR A 270 -8.46 -7.29 -5.08
CA THR A 270 -7.39 -8.16 -5.62
C THR A 270 -6.16 -7.39 -6.11
N LEU A 271 -6.24 -6.05 -6.18
CA LEU A 271 -5.25 -5.13 -6.73
C LEU A 271 -5.04 -3.95 -5.77
N PRO A 272 -4.26 -4.12 -4.68
CA PRO A 272 -3.90 -3.00 -3.83
C PRO A 272 -2.92 -2.11 -4.58
N ALA A 273 -3.29 -0.86 -4.82
CA ALA A 273 -2.39 0.12 -5.42
C ALA A 273 -1.39 0.59 -4.35
N VAL A 274 -0.09 0.52 -4.66
CA VAL A 274 0.99 0.85 -3.73
C VAL A 274 1.35 2.33 -3.87
N TRP A 275 0.94 3.11 -2.88
CA TRP A 275 1.07 4.58 -2.91
C TRP A 275 2.27 5.09 -2.15
N CYS A 276 2.67 4.39 -1.09
CA CYS A 276 3.73 4.80 -0.20
C CYS A 276 4.72 3.64 -0.05
N ALA A 277 6.00 3.87 -0.29
CA ALA A 277 6.99 2.81 -0.26
C ALA A 277 8.37 3.29 0.16
N LYS A 278 9.09 2.43 0.86
CA LYS A 278 10.53 2.54 1.00
C LYS A 278 11.20 1.77 -0.15
N ILE A 279 11.67 2.49 -1.16
CA ILE A 279 12.17 1.90 -2.41
C ILE A 279 13.55 1.27 -2.20
N ILE A 280 13.76 0.09 -2.81
CA ILE A 280 15.08 -0.58 -2.84
C ILE A 280 15.50 -0.92 -4.27
N LYS A 281 16.75 -1.34 -4.45
CA LYS A 281 17.32 -1.67 -5.77
C LYS A 281 16.51 -2.71 -6.54
N SER A 282 15.89 -3.69 -5.87
CA SER A 282 15.09 -4.72 -6.54
C SER A 282 13.83 -4.13 -7.23
N ASP A 283 13.30 -3.01 -6.73
CA ASP A 283 12.17 -2.31 -7.36
C ASP A 283 12.59 -1.63 -8.67
N ILE A 284 13.79 -1.03 -8.70
CA ILE A 284 14.36 -0.48 -9.95
C ILE A 284 14.57 -1.59 -10.99
N GLN A 285 15.15 -2.73 -10.58
CA GLN A 285 15.36 -3.86 -11.50
C GLN A 285 14.03 -4.41 -12.04
N TYR A 286 12.99 -4.39 -11.22
CA TYR A 286 11.64 -4.73 -11.65
C TYR A 286 11.16 -3.79 -12.77
N TYR A 287 11.22 -2.46 -12.58
CA TYR A 287 10.74 -1.52 -13.63
C TYR A 287 11.67 -1.39 -14.84
N LYS A 288 12.93 -1.84 -14.76
CA LYS A 288 13.78 -2.03 -15.94
C LYS A 288 13.28 -3.17 -16.83
N LYS A 289 12.62 -4.17 -16.25
CA LYS A 289 12.08 -5.35 -16.96
C LYS A 289 10.61 -5.20 -17.33
N TYR A 290 9.84 -4.47 -16.53
CA TYR A 290 8.39 -4.39 -16.63
C TYR A 290 7.91 -2.96 -16.84
N ARG A 291 6.85 -2.82 -17.63
CA ARG A 291 6.23 -1.52 -17.89
C ARG A 291 5.48 -1.01 -16.64
N ALA A 292 5.38 0.31 -16.49
CA ALA A 292 4.64 0.95 -15.40
C ALA A 292 3.15 0.58 -15.35
N ASN A 293 2.54 0.22 -16.48
CA ASN A 293 1.12 -0.10 -16.55
C ASN A 293 0.69 -1.41 -15.88
N ILE A 294 1.65 -2.18 -15.37
CA ILE A 294 1.37 -3.35 -14.55
C ILE A 294 1.77 -3.11 -13.09
N HIS A 295 1.92 -1.84 -12.70
CA HIS A 295 2.27 -1.42 -11.34
C HIS A 295 1.29 -1.97 -10.31
N ASP A 296 -0.01 -1.75 -10.47
CA ASP A 296 -1.08 -2.21 -9.58
C ASP A 296 -1.37 -3.72 -9.69
N HIS A 297 -0.94 -4.35 -10.77
CA HIS A 297 -1.06 -5.79 -10.98
C HIS A 297 0.12 -6.54 -10.37
N LEU A 298 1.30 -6.46 -10.97
CA LEU A 298 2.38 -7.40 -10.69
C LEU A 298 3.34 -6.94 -9.56
N TRP A 299 3.46 -5.63 -9.30
CA TRP A 299 4.39 -5.14 -8.28
C TRP A 299 3.95 -5.53 -6.85
N PRO A 300 2.67 -5.42 -6.45
CA PRO A 300 2.19 -5.92 -5.16
C PRO A 300 2.56 -7.38 -4.89
N SER A 301 2.40 -8.27 -5.87
CA SER A 301 2.76 -9.68 -5.74
C SER A 301 4.26 -9.87 -5.47
N LYS A 302 5.13 -9.13 -6.17
CA LYS A 302 6.57 -9.12 -5.87
C LYS A 302 6.82 -8.65 -4.44
N LEU A 303 6.22 -7.54 -4.04
CA LEU A 303 6.39 -6.96 -2.70
C LEU A 303 5.90 -7.90 -1.60
N LEU A 304 4.83 -8.66 -1.83
CA LEU A 304 4.34 -9.68 -0.92
C LEU A 304 5.35 -10.85 -0.78
N ILE A 305 5.89 -11.35 -1.90
CA ILE A 305 6.94 -12.40 -1.88
C ILE A 305 8.18 -11.93 -1.12
N GLU A 306 8.55 -10.66 -1.27
CA GLU A 306 9.64 -10.02 -0.54
C GLU A 306 9.28 -9.67 0.92
N ARG A 307 8.04 -9.93 1.37
CA ARG A 307 7.51 -9.57 2.70
C ARG A 307 7.56 -8.07 3.02
N ARG A 308 7.47 -7.25 1.98
CA ARG A 308 7.50 -5.78 2.06
C ARG A 308 6.11 -5.15 1.92
N LEU A 309 5.13 -5.86 1.36
CA LEU A 309 3.77 -5.33 1.21
C LEU A 309 3.00 -5.33 2.53
N ARG A 310 2.45 -4.17 2.88
CA ARG A 310 1.40 -3.95 3.88
C ARG A 310 0.18 -3.43 3.16
N VAL A 311 -1.01 -3.82 3.61
CA VAL A 311 -2.26 -3.39 2.98
C VAL A 311 -3.14 -2.72 4.01
N VAL A 312 -3.64 -1.52 3.68
CA VAL A 312 -4.62 -0.83 4.49
C VAL A 312 -5.94 -1.60 4.43
N SER A 313 -6.52 -1.90 5.59
CA SER A 313 -7.73 -2.70 5.72
C SER A 313 -8.96 -1.90 6.15
N SER A 314 -8.86 -0.57 6.29
CA SER A 314 -9.98 0.27 6.73
C SER A 314 -9.99 1.65 6.06
N SER A 315 -11.20 2.13 5.73
CA SER A 315 -11.44 3.50 5.27
C SER A 315 -11.16 4.57 6.32
N ASP A 316 -11.08 4.19 7.59
CA ASP A 316 -10.69 5.11 8.67
C ASP A 316 -9.19 5.47 8.60
N LEU A 317 -8.38 4.60 7.98
CA LEU A 317 -6.94 4.79 7.85
C LEU A 317 -6.60 5.46 6.52
N CYS A 318 -7.18 4.99 5.42
CA CYS A 318 -7.01 5.59 4.11
C CYS A 318 -8.17 5.21 3.20
N PHE A 319 -8.83 6.20 2.59
CA PHE A 319 -9.79 5.98 1.50
C PHE A 319 -9.38 6.86 0.30
N ALA A 320 -9.31 6.25 -0.88
CA ALA A 320 -8.86 6.89 -2.10
C ALA A 320 -9.81 6.56 -3.24
N VAL A 321 -10.07 7.56 -4.10
CA VAL A 321 -10.87 7.39 -5.30
C VAL A 321 -10.16 7.85 -6.55
N GLU A 322 -10.36 7.11 -7.63
CA GLU A 322 -9.91 7.45 -8.98
C GLU A 322 -11.06 8.10 -9.75
N LEU A 323 -10.84 9.31 -10.25
CA LEU A 323 -11.78 10.04 -11.07
C LEU A 323 -11.67 9.61 -12.54
N THR A 324 -12.55 8.69 -12.94
CA THR A 324 -12.53 8.11 -14.28
C THR A 324 -13.61 8.78 -15.16
N GLU A 325 -13.25 9.10 -16.41
CA GLU A 325 -14.21 9.65 -17.38
C GLU A 325 -15.30 8.62 -17.70
N GLU A 326 -16.56 9.04 -17.77
CA GLU A 326 -17.71 8.16 -17.91
C GLU A 326 -17.64 7.27 -19.17
N ASN A 327 -17.05 7.79 -20.25
CA ASN A 327 -16.90 7.11 -21.54
C ASN A 327 -15.58 6.32 -21.69
N SER A 328 -14.70 6.34 -20.67
CA SER A 328 -13.38 5.72 -20.77
C SER A 328 -13.35 4.23 -20.45
N ILE A 329 -14.42 3.67 -19.87
CA ILE A 329 -14.55 2.23 -19.66
C ILE A 329 -14.91 1.57 -20.98
N LYS A 330 -13.91 1.45 -21.86
CA LYS A 330 -13.95 0.46 -22.93
C LYS A 330 -13.57 -0.86 -22.28
N TYR A 331 -14.57 -1.66 -21.91
CA TYR A 331 -14.29 -3.07 -21.62
C TYR A 331 -13.42 -3.61 -22.75
N PRO A 332 -12.33 -4.33 -22.45
CA PRO A 332 -11.62 -5.05 -23.50
C PRO A 332 -12.67 -5.93 -24.18
N LYS A 333 -13.11 -5.54 -25.38
CA LYS A 333 -13.95 -6.40 -26.20
C LYS A 333 -13.15 -7.69 -26.33
N LEU A 334 -13.70 -8.81 -25.87
CA LEU A 334 -13.08 -10.14 -25.81
C LEU A 334 -12.41 -10.54 -27.15
N ASN A 335 -12.77 -9.88 -28.26
CA ASN A 335 -12.21 -10.06 -29.59
C ASN A 335 -10.78 -9.52 -29.82
N ARG A 336 -10.10 -8.91 -28.83
CA ARG A 336 -8.69 -8.47 -28.96
C ARG A 336 -7.65 -9.57 -28.67
N LEU A 337 -7.99 -10.85 -28.85
CA LEU A 337 -7.03 -11.97 -28.81
C LEU A 337 -5.86 -11.80 -29.82
N GLY A 338 -6.04 -11.05 -30.90
CA GLY A 338 -5.01 -10.83 -31.92
C GLY A 338 -3.76 -10.02 -31.49
N TYR A 339 -3.85 -9.19 -30.45
CA TYR A 339 -2.69 -8.40 -29.97
C TYR A 339 -1.76 -9.18 -29.02
N TRP A 340 -2.18 -10.36 -28.54
CA TRP A 340 -1.47 -11.12 -27.52
C TRP A 340 -0.36 -12.01 -28.08
N HIS A 341 -0.40 -12.34 -29.37
CA HIS A 341 0.62 -13.15 -30.03
C HIS A 341 1.98 -12.44 -30.16
N LYS A 342 2.03 -11.11 -30.14
CA LYS A 342 3.28 -10.32 -30.18
C LYS A 342 3.98 -10.16 -28.82
N LEU A 343 3.41 -10.69 -27.73
CA LEU A 343 3.97 -10.59 -26.37
C LEU A 343 4.46 -11.96 -25.83
N ARG A 344 4.80 -12.89 -26.73
CA ARG A 344 5.21 -14.28 -26.43
C ARG A 344 6.55 -14.39 -25.68
N ASP A 345 7.42 -13.38 -25.73
CA ASP A 345 8.78 -13.47 -25.16
C ASP A 345 8.88 -13.10 -23.67
N TYR A 346 7.75 -12.96 -22.96
CA TYR A 346 7.76 -12.73 -21.52
C TYR A 346 7.67 -14.07 -20.75
N PRO A 347 8.71 -14.46 -19.99
CA PRO A 347 8.79 -15.78 -19.32
C PRO A 347 7.77 -15.99 -18.18
N LEU A 348 6.88 -15.02 -17.90
CA LEU A 348 5.75 -15.14 -16.96
C LEU A 348 4.38 -15.08 -17.65
N ARG A 349 4.32 -15.26 -18.98
CA ARG A 349 3.06 -15.16 -19.77
C ARG A 349 2.52 -16.47 -20.31
N TYR A 350 3.11 -17.61 -19.99
CA TYR A 350 2.54 -18.89 -20.42
C TYR A 350 1.26 -19.20 -19.64
N ASN A 351 0.15 -19.24 -20.37
CA ASN A 351 -1.24 -19.47 -19.99
C ASN A 351 -1.94 -18.37 -19.18
N PHE A 352 -3.01 -17.82 -19.79
CA PHE A 352 -4.01 -17.01 -19.10
C PHE A 352 -4.65 -17.78 -17.93
N GLU A 353 -4.75 -19.11 -18.06
CA GLU A 353 -5.15 -20.03 -16.98
C GLU A 353 -4.11 -20.08 -15.85
N ASN A 354 -2.81 -20.05 -16.15
CA ASN A 354 -1.76 -20.02 -15.14
C ASN A 354 -1.55 -18.62 -14.54
N ARG A 355 -1.90 -17.53 -15.24
CA ARG A 355 -1.95 -16.18 -14.64
C ARG A 355 -3.09 -16.04 -13.64
N ARG A 356 -4.28 -16.59 -13.96
CA ARG A 356 -5.36 -16.74 -12.98
C ARG A 356 -4.81 -17.43 -11.76
N ASN A 357 -4.11 -18.56 -11.92
CA ASN A 357 -3.56 -19.30 -10.81
C ASN A 357 -2.46 -18.51 -10.08
N ILE A 358 -1.35 -18.10 -10.69
CA ILE A 358 -0.22 -17.50 -9.96
C ILE A 358 -0.57 -16.19 -9.25
N HIS A 359 -1.38 -15.32 -9.87
CA HIS A 359 -1.73 -14.04 -9.25
C HIS A 359 -2.77 -14.17 -8.14
N SER A 360 -3.75 -15.07 -8.31
CA SER A 360 -4.73 -15.39 -7.25
C SER A 360 -4.16 -16.31 -6.17
N VAL A 361 -3.12 -17.10 -6.48
CA VAL A 361 -2.46 -18.01 -5.53
C VAL A 361 -1.54 -17.25 -4.59
N VAL A 362 -0.89 -16.16 -5.05
CA VAL A 362 0.03 -15.38 -4.19
C VAL A 362 -0.69 -14.25 -3.45
N MET A 363 -1.56 -13.49 -4.13
CA MET A 363 -2.39 -12.46 -3.51
C MET A 363 -3.82 -12.96 -3.43
N GLY A 364 -4.10 -13.83 -2.44
CA GLY A 364 -5.47 -14.08 -2.01
C GLY A 364 -6.09 -12.72 -1.67
N SER A 365 -7.25 -12.42 -2.25
CA SER A 365 -7.93 -11.13 -2.09
C SER A 365 -7.90 -10.65 -0.64
N PHE A 366 -7.76 -9.34 -0.42
CA PHE A 366 -7.76 -8.79 0.93
C PHE A 366 -9.08 -8.06 1.20
N ASN A 367 -9.43 -8.04 2.48
CA ASN A 367 -10.64 -7.42 2.98
C ASN A 367 -10.36 -6.01 3.47
N TYR A 368 -11.22 -5.08 3.08
CA TYR A 368 -11.17 -3.67 3.38
C TYR A 368 -12.51 -3.22 3.94
N HIS A 369 -12.50 -2.79 5.20
CA HIS A 369 -13.69 -2.33 5.89
C HIS A 369 -13.99 -0.89 5.51
N ILE A 370 -15.16 -0.67 4.92
CA ILE A 370 -15.68 0.66 4.66
C ILE A 370 -16.64 1.02 5.80
N ASN A 371 -16.16 1.87 6.69
CA ASN A 371 -16.92 2.39 7.81
C ASN A 371 -17.80 3.55 7.33
N TYR A 372 -19.07 3.23 7.02
CA TYR A 372 -20.05 4.18 6.53
C TYR A 372 -21.38 3.96 7.24
N ASP A 373 -21.62 4.77 8.27
CA ASP A 373 -22.91 4.81 8.98
C ASP A 373 -23.89 5.69 8.21
N LYS A 374 -24.90 5.05 7.60
CA LYS A 374 -26.13 5.75 7.18
C LYS A 374 -27.02 5.91 8.40
N ASN A 375 -26.73 6.89 9.26
CA ASN A 375 -27.74 7.40 10.19
C ASN A 375 -28.60 8.44 9.47
#